data_AF-A0A9X1TY95-F1
#
_entry.id   AF-A0A9X1TY95-F1
#
_cell.length_a   1.000
_cell.length_b   1.000
_cell.length_c   1.000
_cell.angle_alpha   90.00
_cell.angle_beta   90.00
_cell.angle_gamma   90.00
#
_symmetry.space_group_name_H-M   'P 1'
#
loop_
_entity.id
_entity.type
_entity.pdbx_description
1 polymer ?
#
loop_
_entity_poly.entity_id
_entity_poly.type
_entity_poly.pdbx_seq_one_letter_code
_entity_poly.pdbx_strand_id
1 'polypeptide(L)'
;AAGVYDYLPGRHALTPVPVDAPTLDERVYALSNYSVGQAAVTLVPHWHPERAVARAGPRAYRYAAVAAGASAQRLQVAATAAGLTSGIVLGFQGPVLEAALGLDTDGRHALLCVFLGHRQEGEARLDDRLY
;
A
#
# COMPACT_ATOMS: atom_id res chain seq x y z
N ALA A 1 -17.25 7.14 2.61
CA ALA A 1 -16.82 7.17 4.02
C ALA A 1 -15.39 6.66 4.10
N ALA A 2 -14.63 7.08 5.12
CA ALA A 2 -13.32 6.47 5.39
C ALA A 2 -13.50 4.98 5.73
N GLY A 3 -12.57 4.13 5.27
CA GLY A 3 -12.69 2.68 5.42
C GLY A 3 -11.68 1.93 4.55
N VAL A 4 -11.68 0.61 4.71
CA VAL A 4 -10.88 -0.31 3.89
C VAL A 4 -11.77 -0.91 2.81
N TYR A 5 -11.24 -0.99 1.60
CA TYR A 5 -11.98 -1.49 0.45
C TYR A 5 -11.10 -2.38 -0.42
N ASP A 6 -11.66 -3.51 -0.86
CA ASP A 6 -11.09 -4.34 -1.90
C ASP A 6 -11.49 -3.77 -3.27
N TYR A 7 -10.50 -3.52 -4.12
CA TYR A 7 -10.73 -3.15 -5.51
C TYR A 7 -10.92 -4.39 -6.39
N LEU A 8 -12.06 -4.45 -7.08
CA LEU A 8 -12.43 -5.53 -7.99
C LEU A 8 -12.19 -5.10 -9.44
N PRO A 9 -11.04 -5.43 -10.05
CA PRO A 9 -10.68 -4.91 -11.38
C PRO A 9 -11.66 -5.32 -12.48
N GLY A 10 -12.21 -6.53 -12.41
CA GLY A 10 -13.17 -7.01 -13.42
C GLY A 10 -14.55 -6.33 -13.36
N ARG A 11 -14.85 -5.61 -12.28
CA ARG A 11 -16.12 -4.88 -12.09
C ARG A 11 -15.92 -3.37 -11.98
N HIS A 12 -14.67 -2.91 -11.95
CA HIS A 12 -14.29 -1.54 -11.64
C HIS A 12 -15.03 -0.99 -10.41
N ALA A 13 -15.04 -1.78 -9.34
CA ALA A 13 -15.83 -1.50 -8.14
C ALA A 13 -14.98 -1.65 -6.87
N LEU A 14 -15.39 -0.95 -5.82
CA LEU A 14 -14.85 -1.09 -4.47
C LEU A 14 -15.86 -1.87 -3.62
N THR A 15 -15.39 -2.88 -2.89
CA THR A 15 -16.20 -3.61 -1.91
C THR A 15 -15.66 -3.31 -0.51
N PRO A 16 -16.49 -2.89 0.44
CA PRO A 16 -16.02 -2.61 1.79
C PRO A 16 -15.51 -3.89 2.45
N VAL A 17 -14.37 -3.76 3.13
CA VAL A 17 -13.84 -4.80 4.02
C VAL A 17 -14.38 -4.50 5.43
N PRO A 18 -14.93 -5.49 6.15
CA PRO A 18 -15.56 -5.28 7.45
C PRO A 18 -14.53 -5.14 8.58
N VAL A 19 -13.68 -4.11 8.46
CA VAL A 19 -12.70 -3.70 9.47
C VAL A 19 -12.85 -2.21 9.73
N ASP A 20 -12.49 -1.78 10.93
CA ASP A 20 -12.44 -0.36 11.24
C ASP A 20 -11.39 0.35 10.38
N ALA A 21 -11.68 1.58 9.96
CA ALA A 21 -10.73 2.37 9.18
C ALA A 21 -9.45 2.57 10.00
N PRO A 22 -8.30 2.02 9.57
CA PRO A 22 -7.09 2.11 10.35
C PRO A 22 -6.47 3.49 10.20
N THR A 23 -5.89 3.99 11.30
CA THR A 23 -4.95 5.10 11.21
C THR A 23 -3.58 4.52 10.82
N LEU A 24 -3.04 4.96 9.69
CA LEU A 24 -1.65 4.66 9.35
C LEU A 24 -0.76 5.62 10.14
N ASP A 25 -0.05 5.08 11.13
CA ASP A 25 0.78 5.81 12.07
C ASP A 25 2.21 5.25 12.10
N GLU A 26 3.02 5.71 13.05
CA GLU A 26 4.40 5.29 13.22
C GLU A 26 4.59 3.80 13.51
N ARG A 27 3.55 3.10 13.99
CA ARG A 27 3.59 1.65 14.20
C ARG A 27 3.56 0.91 12.87
N VAL A 28 2.94 1.49 11.85
CA VAL A 28 2.95 0.97 10.48
C VAL A 28 4.21 1.43 9.74
N TYR A 29 4.61 2.70 9.89
CA TYR A 29 5.77 3.26 9.21
C TYR A 29 6.62 4.15 10.11
N ALA A 30 7.75 3.62 10.58
CA ALA A 30 8.60 4.28 11.58
C ALA A 30 9.53 5.38 11.02
N LEU A 31 9.61 5.54 9.69
CA LEU A 31 10.48 6.55 9.07
C LEU A 31 9.73 7.87 8.87
N SER A 32 10.44 8.98 9.00
CA SER A 32 9.89 10.35 8.96
C SER A 32 9.83 10.98 7.57
N ASN A 33 10.27 10.26 6.53
CA ASN A 33 10.32 10.75 5.15
C ASN A 33 8.95 10.77 4.43
N TYR A 34 7.90 10.23 5.05
CA TYR A 34 6.51 10.35 4.58
C TYR A 34 5.54 10.61 5.73
N SER A 35 4.64 11.59 5.54
CA SER A 35 3.49 11.80 6.42
C SER A 35 2.36 10.83 6.08
N VAL A 36 2.52 9.55 6.42
CA VAL A 36 1.58 8.48 6.03
C VAL A 36 0.14 8.70 6.52
N GLY A 37 -0.03 9.34 7.68
CA GLY A 37 -1.35 9.71 8.23
C GLY A 37 -2.03 10.87 7.52
N GLN A 38 -1.35 11.58 6.61
CA GLN A 38 -1.93 12.67 5.82
C GLN A 38 -2.32 12.25 4.40
N ALA A 39 -2.10 10.98 4.04
CA ALA A 39 -2.55 10.46 2.75
C ALA A 39 -4.08 10.48 2.69
N ALA A 40 -4.63 10.92 1.55
CA ALA A 40 -6.08 10.86 1.32
C ALA A 40 -6.53 9.41 1.03
N VAL A 41 -5.67 8.63 0.38
CA VAL A 41 -5.87 7.20 0.15
C VAL A 41 -4.53 6.47 0.12
N THR A 42 -4.52 5.26 0.65
CA THR A 42 -3.38 4.35 0.57
C THR A 42 -3.80 3.12 -0.23
N LEU A 43 -3.11 2.85 -1.32
CA LEU A 43 -3.28 1.61 -2.07
C LEU A 43 -2.22 0.60 -1.61
N VAL A 44 -2.67 -0.62 -1.33
CA VAL A 44 -1.82 -1.69 -0.79
C VAL A 44 -1.89 -2.89 -1.73
N PRO A 45 -1.05 -2.95 -2.78
CA PRO A 45 -0.87 -4.17 -3.54
C PRO A 45 -0.47 -5.32 -2.62
N HIS A 46 -1.28 -6.38 -2.65
CA HIS A 46 -1.09 -7.56 -1.83
C HIS A 46 -1.10 -8.82 -2.70
N TRP A 47 -0.65 -9.93 -2.15
CA TRP A 47 -0.64 -11.23 -2.82
C TRP A 47 -1.03 -12.34 -1.86
N HIS A 48 -1.52 -13.46 -2.40
CA HIS A 48 -1.79 -14.68 -1.64
C HIS A 48 -0.72 -15.72 -1.99
N PRO A 49 0.24 -16.03 -1.10
CA PRO A 49 1.41 -16.84 -1.43
C PRO A 49 1.03 -18.22 -1.96
N GLU A 50 0.15 -18.94 -1.27
CA GLU A 50 -0.24 -20.30 -1.65
C GLU A 50 -0.87 -20.34 -3.05
N ARG A 51 -1.83 -19.44 -3.34
CA ARG A 51 -2.45 -19.33 -4.66
C ARG A 51 -1.44 -18.94 -5.73
N ALA A 52 -0.52 -18.03 -5.42
CA ALA A 52 0.49 -17.57 -6.36
C ALA A 52 1.50 -18.68 -6.68
N VAL A 53 1.96 -19.43 -5.68
CA VAL A 53 2.88 -20.57 -5.82
C VAL A 53 2.21 -21.72 -6.56
N ALA A 54 0.95 -22.04 -6.24
CA ALA A 54 0.20 -23.07 -6.95
C ALA A 54 0.07 -22.75 -8.46
N ARG A 55 -0.01 -21.46 -8.83
CA ARG A 55 -0.14 -21.03 -10.24
C ARG A 55 1.20 -20.87 -10.97
N ALA A 56 2.20 -20.27 -10.33
CA ALA A 56 3.43 -19.79 -10.98
C ALA A 56 4.72 -20.42 -10.43
N GLY A 57 4.59 -21.40 -9.53
CA GLY A 57 5.70 -22.16 -8.98
C GLY A 57 6.63 -21.33 -8.07
N PRO A 58 7.88 -21.79 -7.86
CA PRO A 58 8.81 -21.21 -6.90
C PRO A 58 9.17 -19.73 -7.15
N ARG A 59 8.89 -19.20 -8.34
CA ARG A 59 9.17 -17.81 -8.72
C ARG A 59 7.98 -16.88 -8.49
N ALA A 60 6.87 -17.38 -7.96
CA ALA A 60 5.64 -16.62 -7.76
C ALA A 60 5.84 -15.28 -7.05
N TYR A 61 6.67 -15.25 -6.00
CA TYR A 61 6.97 -14.01 -5.28
C TYR A 61 7.63 -12.95 -6.18
N ARG A 62 8.56 -13.35 -7.06
CA ARG A 62 9.22 -12.42 -7.99
C ARG A 62 8.21 -11.81 -8.96
N TYR A 63 7.28 -12.62 -9.47
CA TYR A 63 6.23 -12.12 -10.36
C TYR A 63 5.26 -11.20 -9.63
N ALA A 64 4.91 -11.52 -8.38
CA ALA A 64 4.07 -10.66 -7.55
C ALA A 64 4.74 -9.31 -7.28
N ALA A 65 6.02 -9.31 -6.92
CA ALA A 65 6.82 -8.10 -6.69
C ALA A 65 6.92 -7.23 -7.96
N VAL A 66 7.20 -7.84 -9.14
CA VAL A 66 7.23 -7.12 -10.42
C VAL A 66 5.86 -6.51 -10.74
N ALA A 67 4.78 -7.25 -10.54
CA ALA A 67 3.43 -6.76 -10.78
C ALA A 67 3.03 -5.63 -9.82
N ALA A 68 3.43 -5.71 -8.55
CA ALA A 68 3.22 -4.65 -7.56
C ALA A 68 3.99 -3.38 -7.95
N GLY A 69 5.28 -3.50 -8.30
CA GLY A 69 6.09 -2.36 -8.74
C GLY A 69 5.53 -1.70 -10.01
N ALA A 70 5.15 -2.48 -11.01
CA ALA A 70 4.52 -1.95 -12.23
C ALA A 70 3.17 -1.27 -11.96
N SER A 71 2.41 -1.75 -10.98
CA SER A 71 1.15 -1.12 -10.57
C SER A 71 1.40 0.17 -9.80
N ALA A 72 2.38 0.18 -8.90
CA ALA A 72 2.79 1.39 -8.17
C ALA A 72 3.24 2.50 -9.13
N GLN A 73 4.09 2.19 -10.11
CA GLN A 73 4.54 3.17 -11.10
C GLN A 73 3.36 3.77 -11.90
N ARG A 74 2.40 2.92 -12.31
CA ARG A 74 1.20 3.39 -13.01
C ARG A 74 0.35 4.32 -12.13
N LEU A 75 0.22 4.02 -10.84
CA LEU A 75 -0.47 4.87 -9.89
C LEU A 75 0.24 6.23 -9.72
N GLN A 76 1.57 6.26 -9.62
CA GLN A 76 2.31 7.52 -9.52
C GLN A 76 2.15 8.40 -10.78
N VAL A 77 2.21 7.80 -11.97
CA VAL A 77 1.98 8.53 -13.23
C VAL A 77 0.55 9.05 -13.32
N ALA A 78 -0.44 8.22 -12.98
CA ALA A 78 -1.84 8.61 -12.97
C ALA A 78 -2.12 9.72 -11.94
N ALA A 79 -1.54 9.62 -10.73
CA ALA A 79 -1.62 10.64 -9.70
C ALA A 79 -1.04 11.97 -10.19
N THR A 80 0.14 11.93 -10.80
CA THR A 80 0.78 13.12 -11.39
C THR A 80 -0.11 13.77 -12.45
N ALA A 81 -0.67 12.97 -13.36
CA ALA A 81 -1.59 13.46 -14.39
C ALA A 81 -2.89 14.06 -13.81
N ALA A 82 -3.32 13.58 -12.64
CA ALA A 82 -4.48 14.09 -11.91
C ALA A 82 -4.15 15.28 -10.98
N GLY A 83 -2.92 15.79 -10.96
CA GLY A 83 -2.50 16.88 -10.07
C GLY A 83 -2.37 16.46 -8.60
N LEU A 84 -2.24 15.18 -8.33
CA LEU A 84 -2.02 14.60 -7.01
C LEU A 84 -0.53 14.35 -6.76
N THR A 85 -0.17 14.27 -5.49
CA THR A 85 1.13 13.78 -5.05
C THR A 85 1.05 12.32 -4.67
N SER A 86 2.15 11.59 -4.88
CA SER A 86 2.25 10.17 -4.56
C SER A 86 3.55 9.82 -3.85
N GLY A 87 3.51 8.89 -2.90
CA GLY A 87 4.68 8.32 -2.23
C GLY A 87 4.62 6.79 -2.22
N ILE A 88 5.75 6.13 -2.41
CA ILE A 88 5.85 4.66 -2.28
C ILE A 88 6.66 4.33 -1.04
N VAL A 89 6.15 3.40 -0.25
CA VAL A 89 6.82 2.90 0.96
C VAL A 89 6.91 1.38 0.92
N LEU A 90 8.12 0.89 1.24
CA LEU A 90 8.43 -0.54 1.37
C LEU A 90 8.87 -0.94 2.78
N GLY A 91 9.30 0.03 3.62
CA GLY A 91 9.80 -0.22 4.98
C GLY A 91 8.71 -0.16 6.05
N PHE A 92 7.57 -0.81 5.84
CA PHE A 92 6.45 -0.84 6.79
C PHE A 92 6.45 -2.11 7.65
N GLN A 93 5.76 -2.06 8.78
CA GLN A 93 5.54 -3.24 9.64
C GLN A 93 4.43 -4.12 9.05
N GLY A 94 4.82 -5.11 8.25
CA GLY A 94 3.91 -6.01 7.53
C GLY A 94 2.76 -6.57 8.39
N PRO A 95 3.04 -7.30 9.49
CA PRO A 95 1.98 -7.89 10.32
C PRO A 95 1.00 -6.86 10.91
N VAL A 96 1.49 -5.68 11.29
CA VAL A 96 0.64 -4.60 11.83
C VAL A 96 -0.29 -4.06 10.75
N LEU A 97 0.25 -3.82 9.55
CA LEU A 97 -0.53 -3.36 8.40
C LEU A 97 -1.54 -4.42 7.94
N GLU A 98 -1.12 -5.69 7.85
CA GLU A 98 -1.94 -6.79 7.37
C GLU A 98 -3.14 -7.04 8.29
N ALA A 99 -2.93 -7.05 9.61
CA ALA A 99 -4.01 -7.14 10.59
C ALA A 99 -4.98 -5.94 10.50
N ALA A 100 -4.44 -4.72 10.36
CA ALA A 100 -5.24 -3.51 10.24
C ALA A 100 -6.12 -3.47 8.97
N LEU A 101 -5.71 -4.20 7.92
CA LEU A 101 -6.43 -4.30 6.65
C LEU A 101 -7.25 -5.59 6.52
N GLY A 102 -7.21 -6.48 7.52
CA GLY A 102 -7.84 -7.80 7.48
C GLY A 102 -7.23 -8.78 6.46
N LEU A 103 -6.00 -8.53 6.00
CA LEU A 103 -5.30 -9.38 5.03
C LEU A 103 -4.77 -10.68 5.68
N ASP A 104 -4.49 -10.64 6.98
CA ASP A 104 -4.03 -11.78 7.76
C ASP A 104 -5.10 -12.89 7.85
N THR A 105 -6.39 -12.50 7.87
CA THR A 105 -7.52 -13.42 7.98
C THR A 105 -7.66 -14.39 6.80
N ASP A 106 -7.11 -14.04 5.63
CA ASP A 106 -7.21 -14.84 4.41
C ASP A 106 -5.84 -15.13 3.75
N GLY A 107 -4.75 -15.00 4.53
CA GLY A 107 -3.40 -15.35 4.09
C GLY A 107 -2.87 -14.46 2.97
N ARG A 108 -3.36 -13.22 2.88
CA ARG A 108 -2.82 -12.19 1.98
C ARG A 108 -1.73 -11.42 2.70
N HIS A 109 -0.70 -11.04 1.95
CA HIS A 109 0.40 -10.24 2.46
C HIS A 109 0.60 -8.98 1.63
N ALA A 110 0.91 -7.87 2.29
CA ALA A 110 1.20 -6.61 1.64
C ALA A 110 2.58 -6.65 0.98
N LEU A 111 2.71 -6.07 -0.22
CA LEU A 111 3.98 -5.99 -0.94
C LEU A 111 4.60 -4.59 -0.88
N LEU A 112 3.76 -3.55 -0.97
CA LEU A 112 4.15 -2.15 -0.86
C LEU A 112 2.93 -1.29 -0.52
N CYS A 113 3.17 -0.06 -0.10
CA CYS A 113 2.14 0.97 0.05
C CYS A 113 2.35 2.09 -0.97
N VAL A 114 1.27 2.57 -1.58
CA VAL A 114 1.24 3.78 -2.40
C VAL A 114 0.30 4.79 -1.75
N PHE A 115 0.86 5.86 -1.22
CA PHE A 115 0.11 6.98 -0.66
C PHE A 115 -0.24 7.95 -1.77
N LEU A 116 -1.50 8.39 -1.83
CA LEU A 116 -1.95 9.46 -2.73
C LEU A 116 -2.66 10.55 -1.92
N GLY A 117 -2.50 11.79 -2.36
CA GLY A 117 -3.17 12.93 -1.74
C GLY A 117 -2.85 14.22 -2.47
N HIS A 118 -3.42 15.32 -2.01
CA HIS A 118 -3.01 16.65 -2.46
C HIS A 118 -1.66 17.02 -1.86
N ARG A 119 -0.87 17.79 -2.61
CA ARG A 119 0.33 18.42 -2.08
C ARG A 119 -0.06 19.27 -0.87
N GLN A 120 0.51 18.93 0.28
CA GLN A 120 0.50 19.80 1.44
C GLN A 120 1.80 20.59 1.44
N GLU A 121 1.75 21.87 1.82
CA GLU A 121 2.96 22.65 2.08
C GLU A 121 3.62 22.10 3.34
N GLY A 122 4.84 21.59 3.22
CA GLY A 122 5.57 20.96 4.31
C GLY A 122 6.96 20.51 3.85
N GLU A 123 7.91 20.52 4.78
CA GLU A 123 9.29 20.10 4.53
C GLU A 123 9.42 18.59 4.78
N ALA A 124 9.74 17.81 3.75
CA ALA A 124 10.16 16.43 3.97
C ALA A 124 11.51 16.46 4.69
N ARG A 125 11.58 15.89 5.89
CA ARG A 125 12.83 15.79 6.66
C ARG A 125 13.44 14.42 6.46
N LEU A 126 14.67 14.42 5.96
CA LEU A 126 15.52 13.23 6.01
C LEU A 126 16.06 13.12 7.44
N ASP A 127 15.87 11.96 8.08
CA ASP A 127 16.52 11.67 9.35
C ASP A 127 17.93 11.14 9.05
N ASP A 128 18.91 12.03 9.10
CA ASP A 128 20.31 11.72 8.81
C ASP A 128 20.94 10.78 9.85
N ARG A 129 20.23 10.41 10.93
CA ARG A 129 20.70 9.49 11.99
C ARG A 129 20.74 8.02 11.60
N LEU A 130 20.36 7.68 10.37
CA LEU A 130 20.42 6.32 9.82
C LEU A 130 21.74 6.03 9.06
N TYR A 131 22.71 6.95 9.09
CA TYR A 131 24.06 6.78 8.53
C TYR A 131 25.16 6.97 9.58
#